data_AF-A0A1Y2U1J1-F1
#
_entry.id   AF-A0A1Y2U1J1-F1
#
_cell.length_a   1.000
_cell.length_b   1.000
_cell.length_c   1.000
_cell.angle_alpha   90.00
_cell.angle_beta   90.00
_cell.angle_gamma   90.00
#
_symmetry.space_group_name_H-M   'P 1'
#
loop_
_entity.id
_entity.type
_entity.pdbx_description
1 polymer ?
#
loop_
_entity_poly.entity_id
_entity_poly.type
_entity_poly.pdbx_seq_one_letter_code
_entity_poly.pdbx_strand_id
1 'polypeptide(L)'
;MSPADLLRFLSKPANWLRQHLQSPTDLWAYSLKRTPQANILISNRQAIPLTPVARLLGPSTEMVNFEIPTNYTFSPSEGTPHLTINHDVAADLDSTNAFEGPEKLLEVWFAPNPKALPSGVNPNGLKSVSNETWVGMLDMVNCKILSVLEAEHMDAYLLSESSMFVFPHKLILKTCGTTTLLLGLHRLLRIAAEHAGFPFHNAKSLDDIHAAATPYRVFYSRKNFLFPHKQRGPHRSWKQEVKYLDDMFEGGSAYMVGKMNGDHWYLYITSPQTSLTPPRTPDDGKLSANPVSTHRIPTGRASIFNGGLECNDETLEILMTDLDPENAKKFYLEHASAVASTRLSEQAQEARQMAIDSLGDLSASTATIKTMSTVESLSDDTFDVFSNGSDSDLHDPHTPLSEQVETECLTTEGHALGTVVSDACGLSDVYPTSKYPDARIDAYLFTPCGFSANGIIPAPPKHGNDDDARSTHYFTVHVTPEPICSFASFETNVPGGQNGRETSEIIDHVVQIFKPGRFSVTLFEAKSVHTYDEVPAGVGRSKRMEKIQGYRRIDRIVHDFDDYELVFRYYEREDWVGGGGPRVGEDI
;
A
#
# COMPACT_ATOMS: atom_id res chain seq x y z
N MET A 1 -36.93 29.46 -15.94
CA MET A 1 -37.08 30.31 -14.74
C MET A 1 -36.51 31.67 -15.04
N SER A 2 -37.17 32.74 -14.61
CA SER A 2 -36.59 34.08 -14.73
C SER A 2 -35.40 34.23 -13.77
N PRO A 3 -34.45 35.17 -14.01
CA PRO A 3 -33.33 35.42 -13.09
C PRO A 3 -33.80 35.77 -11.66
N ALA A 4 -34.98 36.37 -11.52
CA ALA A 4 -35.59 36.69 -10.23
C ALA A 4 -36.10 35.45 -9.49
N ASP A 5 -36.55 34.41 -10.21
CA ASP A 5 -36.98 33.14 -9.62
C ASP A 5 -35.78 32.33 -9.12
N LEU A 6 -34.63 32.46 -9.78
CA LEU A 6 -33.39 31.77 -9.40
C LEU A 6 -32.80 32.34 -8.10
N LEU A 7 -32.85 33.66 -7.92
CA LEU A 7 -32.39 34.33 -6.69
C LEU A 7 -33.28 34.00 -5.48
N ARG A 8 -34.60 33.87 -5.69
CA ARG A 8 -35.53 33.41 -4.63
C ARG A 8 -35.34 31.94 -4.26
N PHE A 9 -34.86 31.12 -5.20
CA PHE A 9 -34.59 29.71 -4.96
C PHE A 9 -33.28 29.51 -4.18
N LEU A 10 -32.24 30.30 -4.48
CA LEU A 10 -30.93 30.25 -3.83
C LEU A 10 -30.90 30.86 -2.41
N SER A 11 -31.93 31.63 -2.02
CA SER A 11 -32.01 32.26 -0.70
C SER A 11 -32.72 31.44 0.37
N LYS A 12 -33.13 30.18 0.08
CA LYS A 12 -33.89 29.36 1.04
C LYS A 12 -32.99 28.57 2.00
N PRO A 13 -33.33 28.50 3.29
CA PRO A 13 -32.54 27.77 4.29
C PRO A 13 -32.56 26.26 4.05
N ALA A 14 -31.46 25.58 4.37
CA ALA A 14 -31.19 24.17 4.05
C ALA A 14 -32.28 23.18 4.52
N ASN A 15 -32.99 23.50 5.62
CA ASN A 15 -34.05 22.65 6.17
C ASN A 15 -35.33 22.66 5.32
N TRP A 16 -35.58 23.71 4.53
CA TRP A 16 -36.74 23.78 3.62
C TRP A 16 -36.56 22.88 2.39
N LEU A 17 -35.32 22.78 1.89
CA LEU A 17 -34.94 21.99 0.71
C LEU A 17 -34.96 20.48 0.97
N ARG A 18 -34.69 20.06 2.21
CA ARG A 18 -34.67 18.65 2.63
C ARG A 18 -36.06 18.00 2.67
N GLN A 19 -37.14 18.79 2.70
CA GLN A 19 -38.53 18.29 2.67
C GLN A 19 -39.18 18.27 1.28
N HIS A 20 -38.60 18.93 0.27
CA HIS A 20 -39.28 19.18 -1.01
C HIS A 20 -38.50 18.73 -2.27
N LEU A 21 -37.34 18.08 -2.12
CA LEU A 21 -36.57 17.50 -3.23
C LEU A 21 -36.55 15.97 -3.11
N GLN A 22 -37.12 15.27 -4.11
CA GLN A 22 -37.34 13.82 -4.09
C GLN A 22 -36.52 13.04 -5.15
N SER A 23 -35.44 13.59 -5.71
CA SER A 23 -34.59 12.84 -6.66
C SER A 23 -33.08 13.09 -6.50
N PRO A 24 -32.20 12.07 -6.74
CA PRO A 24 -30.75 12.21 -6.60
C PRO A 24 -30.09 13.16 -7.60
N THR A 25 -30.72 13.44 -8.74
CA THR A 25 -30.18 14.31 -9.80
C THR A 25 -30.18 15.79 -9.42
N ASP A 26 -31.06 16.21 -8.50
CA ASP A 26 -31.19 17.63 -8.11
C ASP A 26 -30.11 18.09 -7.12
N LEU A 27 -29.48 17.16 -6.40
CA LEU A 27 -28.40 17.45 -5.44
C LEU A 27 -27.06 17.71 -6.14
N TRP A 28 -26.80 17.07 -7.28
CA TRP A 28 -25.55 17.20 -8.03
C TRP A 28 -25.42 18.57 -8.72
N ALA A 29 -26.52 19.08 -9.28
CA ALA A 29 -26.56 20.41 -9.92
C ALA A 29 -26.34 21.57 -8.93
N TYR A 30 -26.60 21.35 -7.64
CA TYR A 30 -26.40 22.35 -6.58
C TYR A 30 -24.93 22.48 -6.17
N SER A 31 -24.16 21.38 -6.20
CA SER A 31 -22.74 21.38 -5.78
C SER A 31 -21.81 22.05 -6.80
N LEU A 32 -22.15 22.01 -8.10
CA LEU A 32 -21.33 22.55 -9.19
C LEU A 32 -21.40 24.08 -9.35
N LYS A 33 -22.36 24.77 -8.72
CA LYS A 33 -22.56 26.22 -8.90
C LYS A 33 -21.92 27.10 -7.82
N ARG A 34 -21.13 26.52 -6.90
CA ARG A 34 -20.54 27.24 -5.76
C ARG A 34 -19.00 27.39 -5.81
N THR A 35 -18.39 27.35 -6.98
CA THR A 35 -16.98 27.72 -7.21
C THR A 35 -16.90 29.13 -7.83
N PRO A 36 -16.13 30.07 -7.27
CA PRO A 36 -15.98 31.40 -7.86
C PRO A 36 -14.98 31.38 -9.02
N GLN A 37 -15.46 31.71 -10.22
CA GLN A 37 -14.62 32.13 -11.34
C GLN A 37 -14.18 33.59 -11.12
N ALA A 38 -12.88 33.85 -11.13
CA ALA A 38 -12.32 35.17 -11.40
C ALA A 38 -11.38 35.06 -12.60
N ASN A 39 -11.59 35.93 -13.58
CA ASN A 39 -10.94 35.87 -14.88
C ASN A 39 -10.47 37.29 -15.28
N ILE A 40 -9.33 37.35 -16.00
CA ILE A 40 -8.90 38.38 -16.97
C ILE A 40 -8.05 39.57 -16.44
N LEU A 41 -6.78 39.72 -16.90
CA LEU A 41 -6.38 40.52 -18.09
C LEU A 41 -4.84 40.51 -18.36
N ILE A 42 -4.51 40.49 -19.64
CA ILE A 42 -3.18 40.42 -20.29
C ILE A 42 -2.50 41.80 -20.37
N SER A 43 -1.17 41.89 -20.20
CA SER A 43 -0.35 42.81 -21.01
C SER A 43 1.14 42.40 -21.12
N ASN A 44 1.64 42.45 -22.36
CA ASN A 44 2.98 42.16 -22.88
C ASN A 44 4.16 42.82 -22.14
N ARG A 45 5.32 42.14 -22.12
CA ARG A 45 6.60 42.69 -22.61
C ARG A 45 7.70 41.61 -22.78
N GLN A 46 8.43 41.75 -23.88
CA GLN A 46 9.58 40.96 -24.34
C GLN A 46 10.84 41.20 -23.49
N ALA A 47 11.72 40.20 -23.35
CA ALA A 47 13.19 40.36 -23.41
C ALA A 47 13.93 39.01 -23.58
N ILE A 48 15.08 39.11 -24.26
CA ILE A 48 15.96 38.12 -24.91
C ILE A 48 16.92 37.44 -23.89
N PRO A 49 17.45 36.23 -24.14
CA PRO A 49 18.32 35.51 -23.20
C PRO A 49 19.81 35.88 -23.36
N LEU A 50 20.56 35.86 -22.26
CA LEU A 50 22.03 35.93 -22.26
C LEU A 50 22.63 34.79 -21.42
N THR A 51 23.37 33.92 -22.09
CA THR A 51 24.36 32.97 -21.57
C THR A 51 25.54 33.67 -20.90
N PRO A 52 26.22 33.05 -19.91
CA PRO A 52 27.58 33.43 -19.55
C PRO A 52 28.64 32.38 -19.94
N VAL A 53 29.79 32.94 -20.32
CA VAL A 53 31.07 32.34 -20.73
C VAL A 53 32.00 32.20 -19.51
N ALA A 54 32.87 31.20 -19.54
CA ALA A 54 33.92 30.90 -18.55
C ALA A 54 35.28 31.62 -18.81
N ARG A 55 36.05 31.90 -17.72
CA ARG A 55 37.53 31.89 -17.53
C ARG A 55 37.94 32.84 -16.37
N LEU A 56 38.56 32.42 -15.25
CA LEU A 56 39.93 31.93 -14.91
C LEU A 56 40.94 33.03 -14.41
N LEU A 57 41.34 32.89 -13.11
CA LEU A 57 42.59 33.24 -12.35
C LEU A 57 42.98 34.72 -12.15
N GLY A 58 43.48 35.27 -11.02
CA GLY A 58 43.96 34.90 -9.64
C GLY A 58 44.57 36.20 -9.01
N PRO A 59 45.36 36.28 -7.89
CA PRO A 59 45.59 35.41 -6.72
C PRO A 59 45.51 36.10 -5.32
N SER A 60 45.62 35.27 -4.26
CA SER A 60 46.18 35.47 -2.90
C SER A 60 45.58 36.47 -1.89
N THR A 61 45.01 35.93 -0.78
CA THR A 61 45.48 36.18 0.60
C THR A 61 44.82 35.18 1.57
N GLU A 62 45.64 34.55 2.40
CA GLU A 62 45.26 33.57 3.43
C GLU A 62 44.42 34.21 4.54
N MET A 63 43.29 33.59 4.88
CA MET A 63 42.70 33.67 6.21
C MET A 63 42.31 32.26 6.64
N VAL A 64 42.90 31.86 7.77
CA VAL A 64 42.70 30.57 8.43
C VAL A 64 41.27 30.52 8.97
N ASN A 65 40.41 29.72 8.35
CA ASN A 65 39.08 29.41 8.87
C ASN A 65 39.18 28.13 9.71
N PHE A 66 38.73 28.19 10.96
CA PHE A 66 38.55 27.02 11.80
C PHE A 66 37.37 26.21 11.25
N GLU A 67 37.65 25.15 10.50
CA GLU A 67 36.65 24.18 10.08
C GLU A 67 36.08 23.46 11.31
N ILE A 68 34.75 23.47 11.42
CA ILE A 68 33.98 22.57 12.27
C ILE A 68 34.09 21.17 11.65
N PRO A 69 34.40 20.10 12.41
CA PRO A 69 34.56 18.77 11.85
C PRO A 69 33.29 18.28 11.14
N THR A 70 33.45 17.72 9.94
CA THR A 70 32.39 17.22 9.05
C THR A 70 31.68 15.94 9.51
N ASN A 71 31.72 15.62 10.79
CA ASN A 71 30.96 14.50 11.36
C ASN A 71 29.76 15.03 12.16
N TYR A 72 28.78 15.58 11.44
CA TYR A 72 27.42 15.72 11.95
C TYR A 72 26.57 14.65 11.25
N THR A 73 26.19 13.64 12.01
CA THR A 73 25.51 12.42 11.55
C THR A 73 24.03 12.68 11.32
N PHE A 74 23.68 13.29 10.18
CA PHE A 74 22.35 13.23 9.56
C PHE A 74 22.45 13.38 8.03
N SER A 75 23.54 12.90 7.42
CA SER A 75 23.58 12.71 5.96
C SER A 75 23.06 11.31 5.63
N PRO A 76 22.07 11.17 4.74
CA PRO A 76 21.56 9.87 4.33
C PRO A 76 22.69 9.10 3.65
N SER A 77 22.95 7.88 4.13
CA SER A 77 23.82 6.93 3.43
C SER A 77 23.28 6.68 2.03
N GLU A 78 24.15 6.32 1.07
CA GLU A 78 23.78 5.96 -0.32
C GLU A 78 22.83 4.75 -0.45
N GLY A 79 22.28 4.23 0.65
CA GLY A 79 21.25 3.17 0.70
C GLY A 79 19.91 3.59 1.31
N THR A 80 19.71 4.85 1.69
CA THR A 80 18.41 5.30 2.21
C THR A 80 17.41 5.44 1.05
N PRO A 81 16.26 4.75 1.07
CA PRO A 81 15.29 4.81 -0.02
C PRO A 81 14.82 6.26 -0.26
N HIS A 82 14.67 6.66 -1.51
CA HIS A 82 14.03 7.93 -1.87
C HIS A 82 12.54 7.84 -1.53
N LEU A 83 12.21 8.20 -0.28
CA LEU A 83 10.85 8.25 0.25
C LEU A 83 10.30 9.65 0.02
N THR A 84 9.22 9.77 -0.75
CA THR A 84 8.45 11.02 -0.80
C THR A 84 7.37 10.95 0.26
N ILE A 85 7.54 11.67 1.38
CA ILE A 85 6.59 11.68 2.50
C ILE A 85 5.57 12.82 2.29
N ASN A 86 4.30 12.52 2.46
CA ASN A 86 3.21 13.49 2.34
C ASN A 86 2.77 13.94 3.73
N HIS A 87 3.17 15.15 4.10
CA HIS A 87 3.07 15.64 5.46
C HIS A 87 1.62 15.91 5.88
N ASP A 88 0.78 16.52 5.03
CA ASP A 88 -0.55 17.07 5.35
C ASP A 88 -1.64 16.08 5.86
N VAL A 89 -1.32 14.79 6.00
CA VAL A 89 -2.30 13.70 6.12
C VAL A 89 -2.36 13.05 7.50
N ALA A 90 -1.25 13.01 8.26
CA ALA A 90 -1.15 12.14 9.44
C ALA A 90 -1.96 12.58 10.67
N ALA A 91 -2.36 13.85 10.75
CA ALA A 91 -3.02 14.41 11.94
C ALA A 91 -4.46 13.91 12.16
N ASP A 92 -5.15 13.39 11.12
CA ASP A 92 -6.57 13.04 11.15
C ASP A 92 -6.84 11.52 11.31
N LEU A 93 -5.81 10.70 11.54
CA LEU A 93 -5.90 9.23 11.56
C LEU A 93 -6.14 8.70 12.99
N ASP A 94 -7.30 9.01 13.58
CA ASP A 94 -7.69 8.48 14.90
C ASP A 94 -8.42 7.12 14.79
N SER A 95 -7.76 6.07 15.28
CA SER A 95 -8.26 4.68 15.34
C SER A 95 -9.09 4.34 16.60
N THR A 96 -9.60 5.32 17.36
CA THR A 96 -10.31 5.08 18.65
C THR A 96 -11.59 4.23 18.60
N ASN A 97 -12.13 3.89 17.43
CA ASN A 97 -13.37 3.10 17.30
C ASN A 97 -13.11 1.75 16.63
N ALA A 98 -13.90 0.74 16.99
CA ALA A 98 -13.82 -0.61 16.42
C ALA A 98 -13.71 -0.59 14.88
N PHE A 99 -12.49 -0.84 14.42
CA PHE A 99 -12.03 -0.73 13.05
C PHE A 99 -12.28 -2.02 12.27
N GLU A 100 -12.59 -1.89 10.98
CA GLU A 100 -12.74 -3.06 10.11
C GLU A 100 -11.39 -3.41 9.48
N GLY A 101 -10.69 -4.38 10.08
CA GLY A 101 -9.43 -4.90 9.55
C GLY A 101 -9.56 -5.59 8.19
N PRO A 102 -10.52 -6.51 7.95
CA PRO A 102 -10.63 -7.22 6.68
C PRO A 102 -10.67 -6.30 5.45
N GLU A 103 -9.71 -6.52 4.56
CA GLU A 103 -9.42 -5.64 3.44
C GLU A 103 -10.29 -5.95 2.21
N LYS A 104 -10.39 -4.95 1.35
CA LYS A 104 -10.92 -5.02 -0.01
C LYS A 104 -9.76 -4.85 -0.96
N LEU A 105 -9.51 -5.86 -1.79
CA LEU A 105 -8.41 -5.91 -2.75
C LEU A 105 -8.96 -5.82 -4.17
N LEU A 106 -8.48 -4.83 -4.92
CA LEU A 106 -8.78 -4.65 -6.34
C LEU A 106 -7.48 -4.71 -7.13
N GLU A 107 -7.42 -5.61 -8.11
CA GLU A 107 -6.32 -5.71 -9.05
C GLU A 107 -6.85 -5.58 -10.48
N VAL A 108 -6.36 -4.58 -11.20
CA VAL A 108 -6.79 -4.23 -12.56
C VAL A 108 -5.60 -4.32 -13.50
N TRP A 109 -5.69 -5.23 -14.46
CA TRP A 109 -4.69 -5.42 -15.53
C TRP A 109 -5.19 -4.73 -16.79
N PHE A 110 -4.33 -4.00 -17.47
CA PHE A 110 -4.58 -3.39 -18.77
C PHE A 110 -3.80 -4.06 -19.90
N ALA A 111 -2.79 -4.86 -19.58
CA ALA A 111 -2.09 -5.75 -20.49
C ALA A 111 -1.60 -7.00 -19.74
N PRO A 112 -1.30 -8.12 -20.43
CA PRO A 112 -0.85 -9.35 -19.79
C PRO A 112 0.49 -9.26 -19.06
N ASN A 113 1.37 -8.34 -19.45
CA ASN A 113 2.71 -8.15 -18.88
C ASN A 113 3.26 -6.79 -19.36
N PRO A 114 4.38 -6.26 -18.79
CA PRO A 114 4.87 -4.93 -19.14
C PRO A 114 5.46 -4.83 -20.55
N LYS A 115 5.78 -5.95 -21.22
CA LYS A 115 6.26 -5.99 -22.62
C LYS A 115 5.12 -6.05 -23.63
N ALA A 116 3.88 -6.28 -23.18
CA ALA A 116 2.69 -6.45 -24.02
C ALA A 116 1.74 -5.23 -23.97
N LEU A 117 2.26 -4.04 -23.69
CA LEU A 117 1.47 -2.82 -23.70
C LEU A 117 0.90 -2.54 -25.11
N PRO A 118 -0.38 -2.13 -25.24
CA PRO A 118 -0.97 -1.75 -26.51
C PRO A 118 -0.21 -0.62 -27.22
N SER A 119 -0.27 -0.59 -28.56
CA SER A 119 0.34 0.50 -29.34
C SER A 119 -0.27 1.86 -28.99
N GLY A 120 0.58 2.86 -28.74
CA GLY A 120 0.16 4.22 -28.38
C GLY A 120 0.10 4.49 -26.87
N VAL A 121 0.21 3.44 -26.03
CA VAL A 121 0.37 3.57 -24.58
C VAL A 121 1.78 4.10 -24.27
N ASN A 122 1.91 4.87 -23.18
CA ASN A 122 3.22 5.29 -22.70
C ASN A 122 4.13 4.07 -22.44
N PRO A 123 5.44 4.10 -22.77
CA PRO A 123 6.35 2.98 -22.49
C PRO A 123 6.39 2.55 -21.02
N ASN A 124 6.20 3.49 -20.09
CA ASN A 124 6.12 3.22 -18.65
C ASN A 124 4.68 2.91 -18.18
N GLY A 125 3.70 2.89 -19.09
CA GLY A 125 2.31 2.59 -18.82
C GLY A 125 1.74 3.41 -17.67
N LEU A 126 1.10 2.77 -16.69
CA LEU A 126 0.53 3.48 -15.53
C LEU A 126 1.57 4.19 -14.65
N LYS A 127 2.86 3.77 -14.68
CA LYS A 127 3.91 4.47 -13.94
C LYS A 127 4.22 5.86 -14.51
N SER A 128 3.75 6.19 -15.71
CA SER A 128 3.89 7.56 -16.24
C SER A 128 2.87 8.55 -15.67
N VAL A 129 1.89 8.07 -14.89
CA VAL A 129 0.86 8.89 -14.27
C VAL A 129 1.45 9.62 -13.07
N SER A 130 1.20 10.92 -12.96
CA SER A 130 1.76 11.74 -11.88
C SER A 130 1.11 11.44 -10.53
N ASN A 131 1.86 11.66 -9.44
CA ASN A 131 1.38 11.44 -8.08
C ASN A 131 0.15 12.31 -7.76
N GLU A 132 0.08 13.54 -8.25
CA GLU A 132 -1.07 14.44 -8.04
C GLU A 132 -2.36 13.87 -8.63
N THR A 133 -2.24 13.14 -9.74
CA THR A 133 -3.38 12.48 -10.37
C THR A 133 -3.91 11.34 -9.50
N TRP A 134 -3.00 10.58 -8.87
CA TRP A 134 -3.35 9.51 -7.93
C TRP A 134 -3.96 10.06 -6.65
N VAL A 135 -3.43 11.16 -6.10
CA VAL A 135 -4.01 11.85 -4.93
C VAL A 135 -5.49 12.15 -5.16
N GLY A 136 -5.84 12.72 -6.31
CA GLY A 136 -7.24 13.03 -6.62
C GLY A 136 -8.16 11.80 -6.67
N MET A 137 -7.67 10.63 -7.08
CA MET A 137 -8.44 9.38 -7.05
C MET A 137 -8.57 8.82 -5.63
N LEU A 138 -7.48 8.82 -4.86
CA LEU A 138 -7.44 8.29 -3.51
C LEU A 138 -8.29 9.13 -2.55
N ASP A 139 -8.31 10.45 -2.73
CA ASP A 139 -9.18 11.37 -2.00
C ASP A 139 -10.67 11.05 -2.16
N MET A 140 -11.09 10.58 -3.34
CA MET A 140 -12.49 10.18 -3.58
C MET A 140 -12.91 8.99 -2.72
N VAL A 141 -11.96 8.14 -2.34
CA VAL A 141 -12.20 6.96 -1.50
C VAL A 141 -11.76 7.17 -0.04
N ASN A 142 -11.38 8.39 0.33
CA ASN A 142 -10.85 8.76 1.66
C ASN A 142 -9.56 8.01 2.01
N CYS A 143 -8.72 7.73 1.01
CA CYS A 143 -7.37 7.25 1.22
C CYS A 143 -6.40 8.40 0.94
N LYS A 144 -5.31 8.44 1.68
CA LYS A 144 -4.25 9.43 1.51
C LYS A 144 -2.93 8.72 1.34
N ILE A 145 -2.06 9.26 0.49
CA ILE A 145 -0.68 8.75 0.34
C ILE A 145 0.11 9.25 1.54
N LEU A 146 0.79 8.35 2.26
CA LEU A 146 1.75 8.69 3.33
C LEU A 146 3.15 8.79 2.74
N SER A 147 3.52 7.80 1.93
CA SER A 147 4.83 7.73 1.31
C SER A 147 4.82 6.90 0.03
N VAL A 148 5.87 7.05 -0.77
CA VAL A 148 6.08 6.30 -2.01
C VAL A 148 7.48 5.71 -2.03
N LEU A 149 7.55 4.40 -2.25
CA LEU A 149 8.77 3.69 -2.64
C LEU A 149 8.77 3.49 -4.15
N GLU A 150 9.63 4.23 -4.85
CA GLU A 150 9.84 4.05 -6.28
C GLU A 150 10.86 2.93 -6.53
N ALA A 151 10.57 2.07 -7.51
CA ALA A 151 11.49 1.07 -8.03
C ALA A 151 11.35 0.95 -9.55
N GLU A 152 12.25 0.21 -10.19
CA GLU A 152 12.34 0.17 -11.66
C GLU A 152 11.02 -0.29 -12.32
N HIS A 153 10.46 -1.41 -11.85
CA HIS A 153 9.31 -2.05 -12.50
C HIS A 153 7.96 -1.74 -11.85
N MET A 154 7.95 -1.09 -10.68
CA MET A 154 6.75 -0.82 -9.90
C MET A 154 7.01 0.28 -8.87
N ASP A 155 6.00 1.10 -8.59
CA ASP A 155 6.00 2.05 -7.47
C ASP A 155 4.99 1.58 -6.40
N ALA A 156 5.42 1.60 -5.13
CA ALA A 156 4.62 1.19 -3.99
C ALA A 156 4.24 2.40 -3.15
N TYR A 157 2.95 2.65 -3.03
CA TYR A 157 2.36 3.75 -2.27
C TYR A 157 1.86 3.19 -0.94
N LEU A 158 2.48 3.63 0.15
CA LEU A 158 1.95 3.41 1.49
C LEU A 158 0.86 4.46 1.72
N LEU A 159 -0.33 4.01 2.05
CA LEU A 159 -1.48 4.87 2.25
C LEU A 159 -1.89 4.87 3.72
N SER A 160 -2.75 5.83 4.09
CA SER A 160 -3.44 5.86 5.38
C SER A 160 -4.25 4.57 5.56
N GLU A 161 -3.64 3.59 6.25
CA GLU A 161 -4.16 2.24 6.52
C GLU A 161 -4.42 1.40 5.23
N SER A 162 -3.66 1.63 4.17
CA SER A 162 -3.93 1.00 2.86
C SER A 162 -2.65 0.88 2.03
N SER A 163 -2.70 0.18 0.90
CA SER A 163 -1.56 0.10 -0.02
C SER A 163 -2.02 0.16 -1.48
N MET A 164 -1.20 0.80 -2.32
CA MET A 164 -1.38 0.78 -3.76
C MET A 164 -0.07 0.47 -4.46
N PHE A 165 -0.08 -0.44 -5.43
CA PHE A 165 1.07 -0.82 -6.24
C PHE A 165 0.79 -0.53 -7.71
N VAL A 166 1.67 0.24 -8.34
CA VAL A 166 1.51 0.69 -9.72
C VAL A 166 2.60 0.07 -10.58
N PHE A 167 2.22 -0.80 -11.50
CA PHE A 167 3.08 -1.38 -12.53
C PHE A 167 2.74 -0.76 -13.89
N PRO A 168 3.60 -0.88 -14.92
CA PRO A 168 3.26 -0.37 -16.25
C PRO A 168 1.94 -0.91 -16.81
N HIS A 169 1.63 -2.19 -16.53
CA HIS A 169 0.52 -2.92 -17.13
C HIS A 169 -0.63 -3.23 -16.16
N LYS A 170 -0.46 -3.03 -14.84
CA LYS A 170 -1.47 -3.35 -13.82
C LYS A 170 -1.38 -2.45 -12.60
N LEU A 171 -2.48 -2.35 -11.86
CA LEU A 171 -2.56 -1.61 -10.59
C LEU A 171 -3.26 -2.47 -9.55
N ILE A 172 -2.72 -2.47 -8.34
CA ILE A 172 -3.28 -3.16 -7.17
C ILE A 172 -3.61 -2.10 -6.14
N LEU A 173 -4.85 -2.07 -5.65
CA LEU A 173 -5.31 -1.17 -4.60
C LEU A 173 -5.98 -1.99 -3.52
N LYS A 174 -5.41 -1.93 -2.31
CA LYS A 174 -5.95 -2.59 -1.13
C LYS A 174 -6.33 -1.57 -0.08
N THR A 175 -7.57 -1.67 0.40
CA THR A 175 -8.12 -0.74 1.40
C THR A 175 -8.87 -1.46 2.51
N CYS A 176 -8.82 -0.94 3.72
CA CYS A 176 -9.55 -1.47 4.87
C CYS A 176 -10.60 -0.47 5.39
N GLY A 177 -11.11 -0.69 6.60
CA GLY A 177 -12.12 0.17 7.21
C GLY A 177 -13.43 0.22 6.43
N THR A 178 -14.01 1.42 6.33
CA THR A 178 -15.27 1.67 5.60
C THR A 178 -15.07 2.30 4.22
N THR A 179 -13.83 2.27 3.73
CA THR A 179 -13.43 2.79 2.43
C THR A 179 -14.24 2.15 1.30
N THR A 180 -14.73 2.99 0.39
CA THR A 180 -15.57 2.60 -0.75
C THR A 180 -14.74 2.36 -2.01
N LEU A 181 -13.81 1.42 -1.94
CA LEU A 181 -12.84 1.05 -2.99
C LEU A 181 -13.45 1.06 -4.41
N LEU A 182 -14.58 0.37 -4.60
CA LEU A 182 -15.18 0.19 -5.93
C LEU A 182 -15.70 1.50 -6.54
N LEU A 183 -16.00 2.53 -5.74
CA LEU A 183 -16.36 3.85 -6.27
C LEU A 183 -15.16 4.55 -6.94
N GLY A 184 -13.93 4.20 -6.55
CA GLY A 184 -12.71 4.70 -7.19
C GLY A 184 -12.40 4.04 -8.54
N LEU A 185 -12.94 2.85 -8.81
CA LEU A 185 -12.61 2.04 -9.99
C LEU A 185 -12.87 2.78 -11.31
N HIS A 186 -14.00 3.49 -11.45
CA HIS A 186 -14.27 4.25 -12.66
C HIS A 186 -13.23 5.36 -12.88
N ARG A 187 -12.80 6.05 -11.82
CA ARG A 187 -11.77 7.08 -11.89
C ARG A 187 -10.42 6.48 -12.27
N LEU A 188 -10.08 5.30 -11.72
CA LEU A 188 -8.86 4.55 -12.08
C LEU A 188 -8.84 4.23 -13.58
N LEU A 189 -9.91 3.65 -14.12
CA LEU A 189 -10.01 3.32 -15.55
C LEU A 189 -9.91 4.57 -16.43
N ARG A 190 -10.48 5.69 -15.99
CA ARG A 190 -10.34 6.97 -16.69
C ARG A 190 -8.90 7.46 -16.70
N ILE A 191 -8.21 7.41 -15.56
CA ILE A 191 -6.80 7.81 -15.43
C ILE A 191 -5.93 6.98 -16.39
N ALA A 192 -6.16 5.68 -16.46
CA ALA A 192 -5.44 4.80 -17.38
C ALA A 192 -5.63 5.21 -18.86
N ALA A 193 -6.85 5.62 -19.25
CA ALA A 193 -7.11 6.10 -20.61
C ALA A 193 -6.48 7.48 -20.87
N GLU A 194 -6.68 8.43 -19.95
CA GLU A 194 -6.35 9.84 -20.12
C GLU A 194 -4.84 10.12 -19.97
N HIS A 195 -4.19 9.50 -18.99
CA HIS A 195 -2.80 9.83 -18.63
C HIS A 195 -1.78 8.77 -19.06
N ALA A 196 -2.17 7.50 -19.15
CA ALA A 196 -1.28 6.42 -19.63
C ALA A 196 -1.53 6.04 -21.10
N GLY A 197 -2.68 6.43 -21.67
CA GLY A 197 -3.01 6.20 -23.08
C GLY A 197 -3.63 4.83 -23.39
N PHE A 198 -4.12 4.11 -22.37
CA PHE A 198 -4.78 2.82 -22.60
C PHE A 198 -6.06 2.96 -23.43
N PRO A 199 -6.37 1.98 -24.30
CA PRO A 199 -7.51 2.06 -25.19
C PRO A 199 -8.84 2.08 -24.40
N PHE A 200 -9.74 2.97 -24.82
CA PHE A 200 -11.12 3.06 -24.35
C PHE A 200 -12.08 2.99 -25.53
N HIS A 201 -13.30 2.51 -25.30
CA HIS A 201 -14.21 2.10 -26.38
C HIS A 201 -15.66 2.52 -26.21
N ASN A 202 -16.04 2.96 -25.02
CA ASN A 202 -17.40 3.37 -24.66
C ASN A 202 -17.68 4.87 -24.88
N ALA A 203 -16.68 5.63 -25.37
CA ALA A 203 -16.77 7.06 -25.61
C ALA A 203 -16.08 7.46 -26.92
N LYS A 204 -16.48 8.60 -27.49
CA LYS A 204 -15.90 9.14 -28.74
C LYS A 204 -14.63 9.95 -28.54
N SER A 205 -14.51 10.60 -27.39
CA SER A 205 -13.33 11.37 -26.98
C SER A 205 -13.15 11.28 -25.46
N LEU A 206 -11.96 11.67 -24.98
CA LEU A 206 -11.67 11.75 -23.55
C LEU A 206 -12.48 12.85 -22.82
N ASP A 207 -13.07 13.80 -23.55
CA ASP A 207 -13.96 14.82 -22.95
C ASP A 207 -15.27 14.23 -22.42
N ASP A 208 -15.65 13.04 -22.90
CA ASP A 208 -16.81 12.33 -22.39
C ASP A 208 -16.52 11.81 -20.97
N ILE A 209 -17.45 12.07 -20.06
CA ILE A 209 -17.35 11.61 -18.67
C ILE A 209 -17.33 10.08 -18.55
N HIS A 210 -17.86 9.38 -19.55
CA HIS A 210 -17.91 7.92 -19.60
C HIS A 210 -16.62 7.29 -20.16
N ALA A 211 -15.68 8.09 -20.68
CA ALA A 211 -14.42 7.56 -21.21
C ALA A 211 -13.63 6.82 -20.12
N ALA A 212 -13.46 5.51 -20.32
CA ALA A 212 -12.77 4.62 -19.38
C ALA A 212 -11.98 3.55 -20.16
N ALA A 213 -10.72 3.33 -19.77
CA ALA A 213 -9.90 2.30 -20.37
C ALA A 213 -10.55 0.92 -20.20
N THR A 214 -10.47 0.09 -21.24
CA THR A 214 -10.95 -1.29 -21.18
C THR A 214 -9.84 -2.15 -20.57
N PRO A 215 -10.04 -2.71 -19.36
CA PRO A 215 -9.02 -3.54 -18.75
C PRO A 215 -8.87 -4.86 -19.51
N TYR A 216 -7.65 -5.41 -19.48
CA TYR A 216 -7.37 -6.78 -19.89
C TYR A 216 -8.04 -7.77 -18.92
N ARG A 217 -7.97 -7.51 -17.62
CA ARG A 217 -8.55 -8.37 -16.58
C ARG A 217 -8.79 -7.62 -15.28
N VAL A 218 -9.79 -8.04 -14.52
CA VAL A 218 -10.09 -7.50 -13.20
C VAL A 218 -10.24 -8.63 -12.19
N PHE A 219 -9.62 -8.44 -11.02
CA PHE A 219 -9.83 -9.23 -9.83
C PHE A 219 -10.32 -8.31 -8.71
N TYR A 220 -11.37 -8.73 -8.03
CA TYR A 220 -11.82 -8.09 -6.81
C TYR A 220 -12.05 -9.16 -5.76
N SER A 221 -11.41 -9.02 -4.61
CA SER A 221 -11.54 -9.98 -3.54
C SER A 221 -11.61 -9.33 -2.18
N ARG A 222 -12.15 -10.09 -1.22
CA ARG A 222 -12.10 -9.75 0.19
C ARG A 222 -12.45 -10.94 1.06
N LYS A 223 -11.93 -10.92 2.28
CA LYS A 223 -12.46 -11.77 3.35
C LYS A 223 -13.87 -11.32 3.77
N ASN A 224 -14.62 -12.22 4.39
CA ASN A 224 -15.83 -11.84 5.12
C ASN A 224 -15.52 -10.79 6.20
N PHE A 225 -16.35 -9.73 6.27
CA PHE A 225 -16.19 -8.65 7.24
C PHE A 225 -16.51 -9.11 8.66
N LEU A 226 -15.85 -8.52 9.66
CA LEU A 226 -16.23 -8.58 11.07
C LEU A 226 -17.45 -7.67 11.32
N PHE A 227 -17.53 -6.50 10.67
CA PHE A 227 -18.61 -5.54 10.85
C PHE A 227 -19.35 -5.21 9.54
N PRO A 228 -19.96 -6.19 8.84
CA PRO A 228 -20.60 -5.97 7.54
C PRO A 228 -21.67 -4.86 7.56
N HIS A 229 -22.37 -4.68 8.68
CA HIS A 229 -23.40 -3.65 8.85
C HIS A 229 -22.86 -2.20 8.88
N LYS A 230 -21.56 -2.01 9.17
CA LYS A 230 -20.90 -0.69 9.16
C LYS A 230 -20.43 -0.27 7.76
N GLN A 231 -20.36 -1.21 6.82
CA GLN A 231 -19.87 -0.94 5.47
C GLN A 231 -20.80 0.01 4.70
N ARG A 232 -20.20 0.78 3.79
CA ARG A 232 -20.90 1.75 2.93
C ARG A 232 -21.07 1.18 1.52
N GLY A 233 -22.11 1.61 0.80
CA GLY A 233 -22.37 1.12 -0.55
C GLY A 233 -21.19 1.43 -1.49
N PRO A 234 -20.80 0.51 -2.39
CA PRO A 234 -21.45 -0.77 -2.70
C PRO A 234 -21.10 -1.94 -1.76
N HIS A 235 -20.25 -1.76 -0.76
CA HIS A 235 -19.67 -2.81 0.09
C HIS A 235 -20.57 -3.34 1.22
N ARG A 236 -21.87 -3.01 1.22
CA ARG A 236 -22.81 -3.48 2.26
C ARG A 236 -23.12 -4.97 2.18
N SER A 237 -22.89 -5.58 1.01
CA SER A 237 -23.10 -7.01 0.80
C SER A 237 -22.37 -7.45 -0.46
N TRP A 238 -21.96 -8.73 -0.49
CA TRP A 238 -21.36 -9.33 -1.67
C TRP A 238 -22.21 -9.16 -2.93
N LYS A 239 -23.54 -9.31 -2.79
CA LYS A 239 -24.48 -9.11 -3.91
C LYS A 239 -24.40 -7.70 -4.52
N GLN A 240 -24.21 -6.67 -3.71
CA GLN A 240 -24.12 -5.28 -4.21
C GLN A 240 -22.77 -5.02 -4.88
N GLU A 241 -21.69 -5.61 -4.35
CA GLU A 241 -20.35 -5.52 -4.95
C GLU A 241 -20.32 -6.22 -6.31
N VAL A 242 -20.85 -7.44 -6.41
CA VAL A 242 -20.98 -8.17 -7.68
C VAL A 242 -21.84 -7.39 -8.66
N LYS A 243 -23.01 -6.88 -8.23
CA LYS A 243 -23.86 -6.08 -9.11
C LYS A 243 -23.13 -4.85 -9.64
N TYR A 244 -22.38 -4.15 -8.79
CA TYR A 244 -21.62 -2.97 -9.19
C TYR A 244 -20.57 -3.33 -10.25
N LEU A 245 -19.90 -4.46 -10.10
CA LEU A 245 -18.90 -4.95 -11.06
C LEU A 245 -19.53 -5.45 -12.37
N ASP A 246 -20.65 -6.17 -12.31
CA ASP A 246 -21.41 -6.61 -13.50
C ASP A 246 -21.98 -5.43 -14.29
N ASP A 247 -22.35 -4.34 -13.60
CA ASP A 247 -22.77 -3.09 -14.25
C ASP A 247 -21.60 -2.41 -15.01
N MET A 248 -20.35 -2.76 -14.70
CA MET A 248 -19.14 -2.21 -15.32
C MET A 248 -18.47 -3.14 -16.34
N PHE A 249 -18.50 -4.45 -16.13
CA PHE A 249 -17.77 -5.44 -16.92
C PHE A 249 -18.67 -6.57 -17.41
N GLU A 250 -18.40 -7.06 -18.61
CA GLU A 250 -19.04 -8.25 -19.14
C GLU A 250 -18.25 -9.53 -18.79
N GLY A 251 -18.97 -10.63 -18.61
CA GLY A 251 -18.36 -11.95 -18.39
C GLY A 251 -17.69 -12.12 -17.03
N GLY A 252 -18.05 -11.30 -16.04
CA GLY A 252 -17.64 -11.47 -14.65
C GLY A 252 -18.13 -12.78 -14.05
N SER A 253 -17.30 -13.38 -13.19
CA SER A 253 -17.64 -14.56 -12.42
C SER A 253 -17.37 -14.30 -10.93
N ALA A 254 -18.36 -14.58 -10.10
CA ALA A 254 -18.30 -14.38 -8.65
C ALA A 254 -18.29 -15.71 -7.90
N TYR A 255 -17.39 -15.85 -6.94
CA TYR A 255 -17.15 -17.05 -6.14
C TYR A 255 -17.10 -16.70 -4.65
N MET A 256 -17.43 -17.69 -3.84
CA MET A 256 -17.21 -17.68 -2.41
C MET A 256 -16.49 -18.98 -2.05
N VAL A 257 -15.35 -18.84 -1.39
CA VAL A 257 -14.42 -19.92 -1.08
C VAL A 257 -14.29 -20.04 0.43
N GLY A 258 -14.64 -21.19 0.98
CA GLY A 258 -14.68 -21.42 2.43
C GLY A 258 -16.08 -21.74 2.94
N LYS A 259 -16.26 -21.73 4.26
CA LYS A 259 -17.54 -22.06 4.90
C LYS A 259 -18.47 -20.84 4.86
N MET A 260 -19.68 -21.01 4.32
CA MET A 260 -20.71 -19.96 4.28
C MET A 260 -21.04 -19.38 5.66
N ASN A 261 -21.00 -20.23 6.69
CA ASN A 261 -21.33 -19.93 8.07
C ASN A 261 -20.08 -19.80 8.96
N GLY A 262 -18.92 -19.52 8.36
CA GLY A 262 -17.67 -19.32 9.07
C GLY A 262 -16.72 -18.47 8.24
N ASP A 263 -15.42 -18.67 8.41
CA ASP A 263 -14.41 -17.98 7.62
C ASP A 263 -14.51 -18.34 6.13
N HIS A 264 -14.69 -17.32 5.30
CA HIS A 264 -14.73 -17.44 3.84
C HIS A 264 -14.16 -16.19 3.17
N TRP A 265 -13.84 -16.37 1.90
CA TRP A 265 -13.24 -15.37 1.05
C TRP A 265 -14.05 -15.24 -0.24
N TYR A 266 -14.28 -14.02 -0.67
CA TYR A 266 -15.04 -13.69 -1.87
C TYR A 266 -14.09 -13.31 -3.00
N LEU A 267 -14.44 -13.74 -4.21
CA LEU A 267 -13.71 -13.42 -5.44
C LEU A 267 -14.68 -13.05 -6.55
N TYR A 268 -14.41 -11.95 -7.20
CA TYR A 268 -14.93 -11.62 -8.51
C TYR A 268 -13.76 -11.57 -9.48
N ILE A 269 -13.88 -12.23 -10.62
CA ILE A 269 -12.84 -12.31 -11.63
C ILE A 269 -13.45 -12.25 -13.03
N THR A 270 -12.81 -11.53 -13.94
CA THR A 270 -13.17 -11.56 -15.36
C THR A 270 -12.27 -12.53 -16.12
N SER A 271 -12.77 -13.05 -17.24
CA SER A 271 -11.88 -13.65 -18.25
C SER A 271 -10.89 -12.60 -18.80
N PRO A 272 -9.75 -13.04 -19.33
CA PRO A 272 -8.90 -12.19 -20.15
C PRO A 272 -9.67 -11.49 -21.29
N GLN A 273 -9.22 -10.29 -21.66
CA GLN A 273 -9.84 -9.42 -22.66
C GLN A 273 -11.31 -9.07 -22.37
N THR A 274 -11.61 -8.74 -21.10
CA THR A 274 -12.95 -8.31 -20.69
C THR A 274 -13.38 -7.02 -21.41
N SER A 275 -14.68 -6.89 -21.68
CA SER A 275 -15.32 -5.70 -22.25
C SER A 275 -16.07 -4.90 -21.17
N LEU A 276 -16.14 -3.58 -21.35
CA LEU A 276 -16.97 -2.72 -20.51
C LEU A 276 -18.45 -2.85 -20.89
N THR A 277 -19.34 -2.69 -19.90
CA THR A 277 -20.79 -2.60 -20.08
C THR A 277 -21.18 -1.12 -20.34
N PRO A 278 -22.04 -0.81 -21.33
CA PRO A 278 -22.69 -1.72 -22.27
C PRO A 278 -21.75 -2.19 -23.39
N PRO A 279 -22.03 -3.36 -24.01
CA PRO A 279 -21.20 -3.90 -25.08
C PRO A 279 -21.07 -2.94 -26.26
N ARG A 280 -19.98 -3.09 -27.00
CA ARG A 280 -19.77 -2.38 -28.27
C ARG A 280 -20.95 -2.64 -29.21
N THR A 281 -21.56 -1.56 -29.69
CA THR A 281 -22.50 -1.66 -30.83
C THR A 281 -21.66 -2.11 -32.04
N PRO A 282 -22.04 -3.18 -32.77
CA PRO A 282 -21.29 -3.61 -33.94
C PRO A 282 -21.14 -2.47 -34.94
N ASP A 283 -19.95 -2.26 -35.49
CA ASP A 283 -19.76 -1.31 -36.59
C ASP A 283 -20.67 -1.72 -37.77
N ASP A 284 -21.44 -0.77 -38.31
CA ASP A 284 -22.38 -0.93 -39.43
C ASP A 284 -21.73 -1.40 -40.77
N GLY A 285 -20.47 -1.83 -40.76
CA GLY A 285 -19.64 -2.10 -41.93
C GLY A 285 -19.38 -3.57 -42.29
N LYS A 286 -19.83 -4.57 -41.52
CA LYS A 286 -19.59 -5.99 -41.85
C LYS A 286 -20.80 -6.89 -41.59
N LEU A 287 -21.84 -6.73 -42.42
CA LEU A 287 -22.86 -7.75 -42.61
C LEU A 287 -22.30 -8.89 -43.47
N SER A 288 -21.76 -9.93 -42.84
CA SER A 288 -21.71 -11.30 -43.39
C SER A 288 -21.15 -12.30 -42.38
N ALA A 289 -22.03 -12.90 -41.55
CA ALA A 289 -22.14 -14.36 -41.35
C ALA A 289 -23.00 -14.65 -40.10
N ASN A 290 -24.18 -15.24 -40.34
CA ASN A 290 -25.14 -15.97 -39.50
C ASN A 290 -25.01 -15.96 -37.94
N PRO A 291 -26.13 -15.73 -37.20
CA PRO A 291 -26.17 -15.91 -35.76
C PRO A 291 -26.33 -17.40 -35.44
N VAL A 292 -25.31 -18.01 -34.84
CA VAL A 292 -25.50 -19.29 -34.13
C VAL A 292 -25.46 -19.00 -32.64
N SER A 293 -26.64 -19.02 -32.04
CA SER A 293 -26.79 -19.20 -30.60
C SER A 293 -26.11 -20.52 -30.20
N THR A 294 -24.96 -20.43 -29.55
CA THR A 294 -24.39 -21.53 -28.78
C THR A 294 -24.27 -21.13 -27.31
N HIS A 295 -25.35 -21.32 -26.56
CA HIS A 295 -25.20 -21.85 -25.21
C HIS A 295 -24.64 -23.28 -25.34
N ARG A 296 -23.31 -23.41 -25.37
CA ARG A 296 -22.63 -24.70 -25.17
C ARG A 296 -21.34 -24.48 -24.40
N ILE A 297 -21.27 -25.14 -23.25
CA ILE A 297 -20.06 -25.37 -22.46
C ILE A 297 -18.99 -25.98 -23.38
N PRO A 298 -17.81 -25.38 -23.56
CA PRO A 298 -16.73 -25.99 -24.32
C PRO A 298 -15.99 -27.01 -23.45
N THR A 299 -16.52 -28.24 -23.37
CA THR A 299 -15.68 -29.39 -23.04
C THR A 299 -14.85 -29.76 -24.29
N GLY A 300 -13.55 -29.55 -24.21
CA GLY A 300 -12.55 -30.18 -25.07
C GLY A 300 -12.43 -29.61 -26.49
N ARG A 301 -11.61 -28.56 -26.64
CA ARG A 301 -10.77 -28.33 -27.82
C ARG A 301 -9.67 -27.33 -27.47
N ALA A 302 -8.43 -27.81 -27.43
CA ALA A 302 -7.25 -27.00 -27.21
C ALA A 302 -7.16 -25.92 -28.28
N SER A 303 -7.44 -24.68 -27.89
CA SER A 303 -7.14 -23.50 -28.69
C SER A 303 -5.66 -23.22 -28.49
N ILE A 304 -4.86 -23.40 -29.54
CA ILE A 304 -3.43 -23.06 -29.54
C ILE A 304 -3.35 -21.53 -29.56
N PHE A 305 -3.34 -20.91 -28.37
CA PHE A 305 -3.10 -19.49 -28.20
C PHE A 305 -1.60 -19.22 -28.13
N ASN A 306 -1.11 -18.43 -29.07
CA ASN A 306 0.31 -18.11 -29.25
C ASN A 306 0.71 -16.81 -28.51
N GLY A 307 0.21 -16.64 -27.29
CA GLY A 307 0.45 -15.48 -26.43
C GLY A 307 0.34 -15.87 -24.96
N GLY A 308 1.10 -16.89 -24.57
CA GLY A 308 1.10 -17.42 -23.20
C GLY A 308 1.47 -16.34 -22.18
N LEU A 309 0.88 -16.43 -20.99
CA LEU A 309 1.38 -15.77 -19.80
C LEU A 309 2.80 -16.34 -19.55
N GLU A 310 3.85 -15.68 -20.05
CA GLU A 310 5.24 -16.02 -19.68
C GLU A 310 5.58 -15.61 -18.22
N CYS A 311 4.57 -15.25 -17.43
CA CYS A 311 4.74 -14.80 -16.07
C CYS A 311 4.37 -15.93 -15.11
N ASN A 312 5.36 -16.42 -14.36
CA ASN A 312 5.13 -17.15 -13.11
C ASN A 312 4.53 -16.17 -12.07
N ASP A 313 3.33 -15.66 -12.34
CA ASP A 313 2.59 -14.77 -11.46
C ASP A 313 2.03 -15.61 -10.31
N GLU A 314 2.48 -15.29 -9.11
CA GLU A 314 2.07 -15.94 -7.86
C GLU A 314 1.68 -14.84 -6.89
N THR A 315 0.51 -14.97 -6.26
CA THR A 315 0.08 -14.07 -5.18
C THR A 315 -0.31 -14.91 -3.97
N LEU A 316 0.35 -14.66 -2.84
CA LEU A 316 0.06 -15.26 -1.54
C LEU A 316 -0.57 -14.20 -0.64
N GLU A 317 -1.74 -14.46 -0.09
CA GLU A 317 -2.32 -13.69 1.01
C GLU A 317 -2.47 -14.56 2.27
N ILE A 318 -2.17 -13.99 3.43
CA ILE A 318 -2.33 -14.59 4.76
C ILE A 318 -3.18 -13.62 5.57
N LEU A 319 -4.38 -14.05 5.96
CA LEU A 319 -5.36 -13.22 6.65
C LEU A 319 -5.58 -13.79 8.05
N MET A 320 -5.25 -13.01 9.08
CA MET A 320 -5.04 -13.47 10.45
C MET A 320 -6.02 -12.77 11.40
N THR A 321 -6.65 -13.53 12.29
CA THR A 321 -7.56 -13.03 13.32
C THR A 321 -7.16 -13.56 14.69
N ASP A 322 -7.61 -12.88 15.75
CA ASP A 322 -7.28 -13.19 17.16
C ASP A 322 -5.78 -13.19 17.37
N LEU A 323 -5.16 -12.06 17.05
CA LEU A 323 -3.73 -11.89 17.22
C LEU A 323 -3.39 -12.10 18.70
N ASP A 324 -2.24 -12.73 18.96
CA ASP A 324 -1.79 -12.91 20.33
C ASP A 324 -1.62 -11.54 21.00
N PRO A 325 -2.23 -11.27 22.17
CA PRO A 325 -2.19 -9.94 22.77
C PRO A 325 -0.79 -9.42 23.09
N GLU A 326 0.17 -10.30 23.43
CA GLU A 326 1.55 -9.88 23.69
C GLU A 326 2.28 -9.49 22.42
N ASN A 327 2.05 -10.22 21.33
CA ASN A 327 2.58 -9.84 20.02
C ASN A 327 1.88 -8.59 19.45
N ALA A 328 0.57 -8.46 19.65
CA ALA A 328 -0.23 -7.32 19.18
C ALA A 328 0.19 -5.99 19.83
N LYS A 329 0.65 -6.01 21.09
CA LYS A 329 1.17 -4.82 21.80
C LYS A 329 2.29 -4.11 21.04
N LYS A 330 3.08 -4.84 20.24
CA LYS A 330 4.18 -4.25 19.45
C LYS A 330 3.72 -3.20 18.44
N PHE A 331 2.44 -3.20 18.09
CA PHE A 331 1.82 -2.29 17.12
C PHE A 331 1.02 -1.15 17.80
N TYR A 332 1.28 -0.89 19.08
CA TYR A 332 0.79 0.28 19.80
C TYR A 332 1.91 1.32 19.94
N LEU A 333 1.54 2.61 19.83
CA LEU A 333 2.47 3.73 19.95
C LEU A 333 3.29 3.67 21.24
N GLU A 334 2.62 3.47 22.38
CA GLU A 334 3.26 3.39 23.70
C GLU A 334 4.39 2.34 23.76
N HIS A 335 4.14 1.15 23.23
CA HIS A 335 5.12 0.07 23.23
C HIS A 335 6.26 0.35 22.24
N ALA A 336 5.94 0.83 21.03
CA ALA A 336 6.94 1.15 20.02
C ALA A 336 7.90 2.24 20.50
N SER A 337 7.36 3.31 21.11
CA SER A 337 8.15 4.41 21.67
C SER A 337 9.05 3.95 22.82
N ALA A 338 8.57 3.03 23.67
CA ALA A 338 9.40 2.42 24.71
C ALA A 338 10.58 1.62 24.11
N VAL A 339 10.32 0.77 23.11
CA VAL A 339 11.37 0.00 22.41
C VAL A 339 12.37 0.92 21.72
N ALA A 340 11.90 1.99 21.06
CA ALA A 340 12.77 2.97 20.42
C ALA A 340 13.68 3.67 21.44
N SER A 341 13.13 4.08 22.58
CA SER A 341 13.88 4.73 23.66
C SER A 341 14.97 3.82 24.25
N THR A 342 14.64 2.53 24.46
CA THR A 342 15.62 1.54 24.92
C THR A 342 16.75 1.36 23.92
N ARG A 343 16.44 1.19 22.62
CA ARG A 343 17.46 1.05 21.57
C ARG A 343 18.39 2.25 21.48
N LEU A 344 17.84 3.47 21.57
CA LEU A 344 18.63 4.70 21.55
C LEU A 344 19.58 4.79 22.77
N SER A 345 19.10 4.37 23.95
CA SER A 345 19.91 4.34 25.16
C SER A 345 21.08 3.35 25.05
N GLU A 346 20.82 2.15 24.53
CA GLU A 346 21.82 1.11 24.30
C GLU A 346 22.87 1.56 23.28
N GLN A 347 22.44 2.10 22.12
CA GLN A 347 23.35 2.62 21.09
C GLN A 347 24.22 3.77 21.62
N ALA A 348 23.66 4.67 22.42
CA ALA A 348 24.44 5.75 23.04
C ALA A 348 25.47 5.21 24.04
N GLN A 349 25.14 4.13 24.76
CA GLN A 349 26.09 3.47 25.67
C GLN A 349 27.21 2.77 24.90
N GLU A 350 26.89 2.06 23.82
CA GLU A 350 27.88 1.42 22.94
C GLU A 350 28.80 2.44 22.28
N ALA A 351 28.25 3.53 21.74
CA ALA A 351 29.04 4.60 21.14
C ALA A 351 29.97 5.27 22.16
N ARG A 352 29.50 5.48 23.41
CA ARG A 352 30.35 5.96 24.52
C ARG A 352 31.48 4.96 24.82
N GLN A 353 31.18 3.66 24.88
CA GLN A 353 32.19 2.64 25.13
C GLN A 353 33.23 2.59 24.01
N MET A 354 32.79 2.61 22.74
CA MET A 354 33.68 2.64 21.58
C MET A 354 34.55 3.90 21.57
N ALA A 355 34.01 5.06 21.95
CA ALA A 355 34.77 6.30 22.07
C ALA A 355 35.83 6.21 23.17
N ILE A 356 35.49 5.62 24.33
CA ILE A 356 36.45 5.35 25.42
C ILE A 356 37.56 4.40 24.94
N ASP A 357 37.19 3.30 24.27
CA ASP A 357 38.14 2.31 23.77
C ASP A 357 39.04 2.89 22.66
N SER A 358 38.51 3.80 21.84
CA SER A 358 39.24 4.48 20.76
C SER A 358 40.18 5.59 21.26
N LEU A 359 39.92 6.15 22.46
CA LEU A 359 40.75 7.21 23.04
C LEU A 359 42.07 6.69 23.63
N GLY A 360 42.23 5.38 23.82
CA GLY A 360 43.44 4.77 24.36
C GLY A 360 43.73 5.20 25.81
N ASP A 361 44.56 4.42 26.50
CA ASP A 361 44.88 4.64 27.90
C ASP A 361 45.77 5.88 28.10
N LEU A 362 45.15 7.05 28.28
CA LEU A 362 45.84 8.28 28.73
C LEU A 362 46.17 8.26 30.24
N SER A 363 46.09 7.11 30.93
CA SER A 363 46.47 7.02 32.35
C SER A 363 47.98 7.06 32.62
N ALA A 364 48.83 7.15 31.59
CA ALA A 364 50.29 7.22 31.75
C ALA A 364 50.89 8.57 31.34
N SER A 365 50.40 9.69 31.89
CA SER A 365 51.14 10.96 31.90
C SER A 365 50.75 11.83 33.10
N THR A 366 51.13 11.35 34.30
CA THR A 366 51.18 12.15 35.52
C THR A 366 52.24 13.25 35.39
N ALA A 367 51.85 14.41 34.84
CA ALA A 367 52.63 15.64 34.95
C ALA A 367 52.26 16.33 36.28
N THR A 368 53.05 16.03 37.31
CA THR A 368 53.02 16.66 38.63
C THR A 368 53.06 18.19 38.54
N ILE A 369 51.95 18.87 38.82
CA ILE A 369 51.96 20.28 39.23
C ILE A 369 51.60 20.32 40.72
N LYS A 370 52.58 20.74 41.52
CA LYS A 370 52.51 20.86 42.98
C LYS A 370 51.39 21.80 43.41
N THR A 371 50.53 21.31 44.27
CA THR A 371 49.60 22.07 45.12
C THR A 371 50.35 22.81 46.23
N MET A 372 49.95 24.05 46.53
CA MET A 372 49.98 24.57 47.91
C MET A 372 48.54 24.60 48.44
N SER A 373 48.38 24.03 49.62
CA SER A 373 47.14 23.85 50.37
C SER A 373 46.58 25.16 50.93
N THR A 374 45.24 25.28 50.97
CA THR A 374 44.50 25.30 52.23
C THR A 374 43.02 25.01 51.99
N VAL A 375 42.52 24.09 52.83
CA VAL A 375 41.14 23.65 53.08
C VAL A 375 40.06 24.73 52.94
N GLU A 376 38.95 24.41 52.26
CA GLU A 376 37.63 24.24 52.87
C GLU A 376 36.61 23.68 51.86
N SER A 377 35.71 22.87 52.40
CA SER A 377 34.58 22.16 51.80
C SER A 377 33.66 23.00 50.89
N LEU A 378 33.14 22.41 49.80
CA LEU A 378 31.72 22.32 49.41
C LEU A 378 31.53 21.82 47.95
N SER A 379 30.48 21.01 47.79
CA SER A 379 29.67 20.67 46.61
C SER A 379 30.28 20.06 45.33
N ASP A 380 29.74 18.88 45.04
CA ASP A 380 29.69 18.12 43.80
C ASP A 380 28.97 18.91 42.69
N ASP A 381 29.71 19.40 41.69
CA ASP A 381 29.17 19.94 40.44
C ASP A 381 29.43 18.93 39.31
N THR A 382 28.47 18.02 39.13
CA THR A 382 28.28 17.33 37.85
C THR A 382 27.65 18.33 36.88
N PHE A 383 28.44 18.83 35.95
CA PHE A 383 28.01 19.75 34.90
C PHE A 383 27.18 18.97 33.84
N ASP A 384 25.85 18.96 33.99
CA ASP A 384 24.92 18.42 32.99
C ASP A 384 24.63 19.49 31.93
N VAL A 385 25.18 19.31 30.72
CA VAL A 385 25.08 20.25 29.58
C VAL A 385 23.82 19.98 28.72
N PHE A 386 22.94 19.06 29.12
CA PHE A 386 21.72 18.75 28.34
C PHE A 386 20.39 19.04 29.05
N SER A 387 20.42 19.63 30.25
CA SER A 387 19.22 20.01 30.97
C SER A 387 19.05 21.53 31.00
N ASN A 388 18.50 22.12 29.93
CA ASN A 388 17.61 23.28 30.05
C ASN A 388 16.97 23.67 28.71
N GLY A 389 15.65 23.47 28.64
CA GLY A 389 14.81 23.95 27.55
C GLY A 389 13.33 23.66 27.78
N SER A 390 12.82 23.90 28.99
CA SER A 390 11.38 23.92 29.25
C SER A 390 10.91 25.37 29.39
N ASP A 391 9.87 25.68 28.62
CA ASP A 391 8.86 26.74 28.78
C ASP A 391 9.31 28.17 29.12
N SER A 392 9.11 29.07 28.15
CA SER A 392 8.60 30.40 28.48
C SER A 392 7.62 30.90 27.42
N ASP A 393 6.40 31.14 27.91
CA ASP A 393 5.23 31.80 27.31
C ASP A 393 5.54 32.92 26.31
N LEU A 394 5.05 32.79 25.07
CA LEU A 394 4.60 33.92 24.25
C LEU A 394 3.43 33.47 23.37
N HIS A 395 2.21 33.77 23.81
CA HIS A 395 1.01 33.76 22.97
C HIS A 395 1.14 34.82 21.86
N ASP A 396 1.21 34.38 20.61
CA ASP A 396 0.82 35.20 19.45
C ASP A 396 -0.15 34.38 18.58
N PRO A 397 -1.44 34.75 18.49
CA PRO A 397 -2.39 34.02 17.66
C PRO A 397 -2.22 34.47 16.21
N HIS A 398 -2.09 33.48 15.31
CA HIS A 398 -2.02 33.58 13.84
C HIS A 398 -0.61 33.50 13.22
N THR A 399 -0.03 32.29 13.21
CA THR A 399 0.96 31.91 12.18
C THR A 399 0.66 30.50 11.67
N PRO A 400 0.46 30.25 10.36
CA PRO A 400 0.23 28.91 9.81
C PRO A 400 1.48 28.00 9.82
N LEU A 401 2.57 28.42 10.46
CA LEU A 401 3.83 27.66 10.56
C LEU A 401 3.82 26.60 11.67
N SER A 402 3.03 26.75 12.74
CA SER A 402 3.05 25.78 13.86
C SER A 402 2.41 24.46 13.46
N GLU A 403 1.29 24.50 12.73
CA GLU A 403 0.60 23.31 12.22
C GLU A 403 1.47 22.53 11.23
N GLN A 404 2.26 23.21 10.38
CA GLN A 404 3.16 22.55 9.42
C GLN A 404 4.31 21.82 10.12
N VAL A 405 4.91 22.42 11.15
CA VAL A 405 6.01 21.79 11.91
C VAL A 405 5.53 20.60 12.74
N GLU A 406 4.36 20.70 13.37
CA GLU A 406 3.75 19.56 14.09
C GLU A 406 3.43 18.41 13.14
N THR A 407 2.91 18.72 11.95
CA THR A 407 2.57 17.76 10.90
C THR A 407 3.80 17.06 10.31
N GLU A 408 4.88 17.80 10.04
CA GLU A 408 6.18 17.25 9.61
C GLU A 408 6.78 16.29 10.65
N CYS A 409 6.63 16.63 11.94
CA CYS A 409 7.09 15.79 13.04
C CYS A 409 6.33 14.46 13.09
N LEU A 410 5.00 14.49 13.00
CA LEU A 410 4.13 13.31 13.11
C LEU A 410 4.32 12.30 11.97
N THR A 411 4.50 12.75 10.72
CA THR A 411 4.76 11.81 9.62
C THR A 411 6.12 11.14 9.74
N THR A 412 7.13 11.90 10.13
CA THR A 412 8.50 11.40 10.27
C THR A 412 8.60 10.46 11.47
N GLU A 413 7.91 10.79 12.57
CA GLU A 413 7.78 9.96 13.75
C GLU A 413 7.10 8.62 13.44
N GLY A 414 5.96 8.64 12.74
CA GLY A 414 5.25 7.42 12.35
C GLY A 414 6.11 6.47 11.50
N HIS A 415 6.92 6.99 10.57
CA HIS A 415 7.87 6.20 9.79
C HIS A 415 9.05 5.68 10.61
N ALA A 416 9.62 6.51 11.49
CA ALA A 416 10.71 6.12 12.37
C ALA A 416 10.28 4.98 13.31
N LEU A 417 9.11 5.11 13.94
CA LEU A 417 8.54 4.08 14.80
C LEU A 417 8.10 2.85 14.00
N GLY A 418 7.55 3.04 12.80
CA GLY A 418 7.23 1.94 11.88
C GLY A 418 8.46 1.08 11.53
N THR A 419 9.62 1.72 11.34
CA THR A 419 10.90 1.01 11.12
C THR A 419 11.32 0.23 12.36
N VAL A 420 11.27 0.85 13.55
CA VAL A 420 11.57 0.18 14.82
C VAL A 420 10.68 -1.04 15.03
N VAL A 421 9.38 -0.93 14.77
CA VAL A 421 8.42 -2.03 14.89
C VAL A 421 8.70 -3.14 13.88
N SER A 422 8.98 -2.78 12.62
CA SER A 422 9.31 -3.76 11.56
C SER A 422 10.49 -4.65 11.96
N ASP A 423 11.55 -4.03 12.50
CA ASP A 423 12.73 -4.75 12.96
C ASP A 423 12.45 -5.54 14.24
N ALA A 424 11.77 -4.93 15.22
CA ALA A 424 11.52 -5.55 16.53
C ALA A 424 10.56 -6.76 16.44
N CYS A 425 9.61 -6.73 15.51
CA CYS A 425 8.65 -7.81 15.34
C CYS A 425 9.15 -8.93 14.42
N GLY A 426 10.24 -8.72 13.67
CA GLY A 426 10.81 -9.66 12.72
C GLY A 426 10.27 -9.53 11.29
N LEU A 427 9.47 -8.50 10.98
CA LEU A 427 8.95 -8.27 9.63
C LEU A 427 10.10 -8.05 8.63
N SER A 428 11.15 -7.34 9.03
CA SER A 428 12.35 -7.10 8.22
C SER A 428 13.08 -8.40 7.82
N ASP A 429 12.86 -9.50 8.54
CA ASP A 429 13.48 -10.81 8.30
C ASP A 429 12.61 -11.75 7.43
N VAL A 430 11.42 -11.30 7.00
CA VAL A 430 10.60 -12.04 6.02
C VAL A 430 11.29 -12.09 4.66
N TYR A 431 11.99 -11.03 4.26
CA TYR A 431 12.85 -10.99 3.07
C TYR A 431 14.16 -10.27 3.40
N PRO A 432 15.10 -10.93 4.10
CA PRO A 432 16.28 -10.27 4.63
C PRO A 432 17.23 -9.89 3.51
N THR A 433 17.88 -8.73 3.64
CA THR A 433 18.81 -8.18 2.63
C THR A 433 20.00 -9.09 2.32
N SER A 434 20.38 -9.96 3.27
CA SER A 434 21.40 -10.99 3.08
C SER A 434 21.04 -12.03 2.01
N LYS A 435 19.74 -12.27 1.77
CA LYS A 435 19.24 -13.17 0.72
C LYS A 435 18.54 -12.43 -0.41
N TYR A 436 18.02 -11.23 -0.16
CA TYR A 436 17.33 -10.40 -1.13
C TYR A 436 18.02 -9.03 -1.16
N PRO A 437 19.17 -8.92 -1.87
CA PRO A 437 19.87 -7.65 -1.99
C PRO A 437 18.92 -6.55 -2.48
N ASP A 438 19.10 -5.34 -1.97
CA ASP A 438 18.30 -4.16 -2.30
C ASP A 438 16.81 -4.25 -1.90
N ALA A 439 16.43 -5.27 -1.10
CA ALA A 439 15.11 -5.30 -0.47
C ALA A 439 14.94 -4.07 0.44
N ARG A 440 13.78 -3.41 0.30
CA ARG A 440 13.44 -2.17 1.01
C ARG A 440 12.08 -2.31 1.67
N ILE A 441 11.91 -1.72 2.84
CA ILE A 441 10.65 -1.67 3.57
C ILE A 441 10.35 -0.22 3.90
N ASP A 442 9.11 0.18 3.66
CA ASP A 442 8.54 1.45 4.10
C ASP A 442 7.37 1.12 5.02
N ALA A 443 7.51 1.52 6.28
CA ALA A 443 6.61 1.14 7.36
C ALA A 443 6.17 2.39 8.11
N TYR A 444 4.93 2.37 8.58
CA TYR A 444 4.31 3.46 9.32
C TYR A 444 3.53 2.90 10.52
N LEU A 445 3.74 3.50 11.68
CA LEU A 445 2.98 3.23 12.90
C LEU A 445 1.94 4.35 13.12
N PHE A 446 0.69 3.95 13.35
CA PHE A 446 -0.43 4.86 13.57
C PHE A 446 -0.69 5.12 15.06
N THR A 447 -1.40 6.21 15.34
CA THR A 447 -1.77 6.64 16.70
C THR A 447 -3.25 6.36 16.95
N PRO A 448 -3.63 5.80 18.12
CA PRO A 448 -2.76 5.30 19.20
C PRO A 448 -2.13 3.94 18.90
N CYS A 449 -2.60 3.25 17.86
CA CYS A 449 -2.12 1.95 17.43
C CYS A 449 -2.50 1.70 15.97
N GLY A 450 -1.96 0.61 15.42
CA GLY A 450 -2.14 0.23 14.02
C GLY A 450 -0.82 0.34 13.28
N PHE A 451 -0.64 -0.48 12.26
CA PHE A 451 0.61 -0.53 11.52
C PHE A 451 0.38 -0.87 10.05
N SER A 452 1.15 -0.27 9.16
CA SER A 452 1.15 -0.61 7.74
C SER A 452 2.56 -0.60 7.18
N ALA A 453 2.88 -1.55 6.32
CA ALA A 453 4.16 -1.59 5.64
C ALA A 453 4.04 -2.08 4.19
N ASN A 454 4.88 -1.52 3.32
CA ASN A 454 5.12 -1.97 1.96
C ASN A 454 6.59 -2.37 1.82
N GLY A 455 6.82 -3.55 1.26
CA GLY A 455 8.14 -4.03 0.89
C GLY A 455 8.32 -4.07 -0.61
N ILE A 456 9.52 -3.72 -1.07
CA ILE A 456 9.97 -3.90 -2.45
C ILE A 456 11.09 -4.93 -2.44
N ILE A 457 10.89 -6.03 -3.18
CA ILE A 457 11.79 -7.18 -3.23
C ILE A 457 12.27 -7.37 -4.68
N PRO A 458 13.46 -6.87 -5.04
CA PRO A 458 14.03 -7.11 -6.36
C PRO A 458 14.27 -8.61 -6.61
N ALA A 459 13.92 -9.09 -7.80
CA ALA A 459 14.22 -10.44 -8.21
C ALA A 459 15.74 -10.62 -8.39
N PRO A 460 16.28 -11.83 -8.09
CA PRO A 460 17.67 -12.13 -8.36
C PRO A 460 17.98 -12.01 -9.86
N PRO A 461 19.19 -11.61 -10.25
CA PRO A 461 19.60 -11.61 -11.65
C PRO A 461 19.50 -13.03 -12.21
N LYS A 462 18.77 -13.21 -13.32
CA LYS A 462 18.75 -14.49 -14.02
C LYS A 462 20.14 -14.76 -14.60
N HIS A 463 20.62 -16.00 -14.51
CA HIS A 463 21.88 -16.40 -15.16
C HIS A 463 21.71 -16.33 -16.68
N GLY A 464 22.15 -15.22 -17.29
CA GLY A 464 22.06 -14.94 -18.72
C GLY A 464 22.12 -13.44 -18.96
N ASN A 465 22.74 -13.02 -20.05
CA ASN A 465 23.10 -11.62 -20.34
C ASN A 465 21.90 -10.74 -20.80
N ASP A 466 20.72 -10.98 -20.25
CA ASP A 466 19.53 -10.16 -20.47
C ASP A 466 19.29 -9.30 -19.21
N ASP A 467 19.84 -8.09 -19.22
CA ASP A 467 19.50 -7.03 -18.26
C ASP A 467 17.98 -6.74 -18.22
N ASP A 468 17.26 -7.17 -19.26
CA ASP A 468 15.83 -6.94 -19.51
C ASP A 468 14.87 -7.93 -18.81
N ALA A 469 15.38 -8.71 -17.85
CA ALA A 469 14.65 -9.80 -17.17
C ALA A 469 14.57 -9.68 -15.64
N ARG A 470 15.04 -8.58 -15.04
CA ARG A 470 14.78 -8.30 -13.63
C ARG A 470 13.29 -7.96 -13.47
N SER A 471 12.67 -8.53 -12.45
CA SER A 471 11.32 -8.18 -12.01
C SER A 471 11.39 -7.62 -10.59
N THR A 472 10.47 -6.74 -10.23
CA THR A 472 10.33 -6.26 -8.87
C THR A 472 9.09 -6.91 -8.28
N HIS A 473 9.26 -7.55 -7.13
CA HIS A 473 8.18 -8.09 -6.33
C HIS A 473 7.87 -7.15 -5.17
N TYR A 474 6.74 -7.35 -4.52
CA TYR A 474 6.32 -6.60 -3.35
C TYR A 474 5.84 -7.53 -2.25
N PHE A 475 5.80 -7.00 -1.03
CA PHE A 475 4.89 -7.48 -0.01
C PHE A 475 4.19 -6.31 0.66
N THR A 476 3.07 -6.55 1.35
CA THR A 476 2.41 -5.57 2.20
C THR A 476 1.82 -6.20 3.44
N VAL A 477 1.78 -5.45 4.54
CA VAL A 477 1.27 -5.87 5.84
C VAL A 477 0.44 -4.78 6.48
N HIS A 478 -0.82 -5.04 6.81
CA HIS A 478 -1.68 -4.10 7.56
C HIS A 478 -2.14 -4.75 8.85
N VAL A 479 -2.11 -4.01 9.96
CA VAL A 479 -2.37 -4.54 11.31
C VAL A 479 -3.36 -3.65 12.06
N THR A 480 -4.43 -4.27 12.55
CA THR A 480 -5.42 -3.74 13.49
C THR A 480 -5.25 -4.51 14.80
N PRO A 481 -4.50 -3.99 15.79
CA PRO A 481 -4.08 -4.76 16.95
C PRO A 481 -5.10 -4.80 18.11
N GLU A 482 -6.25 -4.15 17.99
CA GLU A 482 -7.26 -4.05 19.05
C GLU A 482 -7.87 -5.42 19.38
N PRO A 483 -7.86 -5.88 20.65
CA PRO A 483 -8.28 -7.24 21.00
C PRO A 483 -9.70 -7.62 20.58
N ILE A 484 -10.61 -6.65 20.52
CA ILE A 484 -12.03 -6.88 20.17
C ILE A 484 -12.24 -7.20 18.68
N CYS A 485 -11.29 -6.81 17.83
CA CYS A 485 -11.38 -6.96 16.37
C CYS A 485 -10.02 -7.19 15.73
N SER A 486 -9.11 -7.85 16.46
CA SER A 486 -7.71 -7.93 16.08
C SER A 486 -7.58 -8.65 14.74
N PHE A 487 -6.88 -8.02 13.81
CA PHE A 487 -6.72 -8.49 12.44
C PHE A 487 -5.35 -8.10 11.90
N ALA A 488 -4.73 -8.99 11.12
CA ALA A 488 -3.55 -8.66 10.35
C ALA A 488 -3.63 -9.32 8.97
N SER A 489 -3.18 -8.61 7.95
CA SER A 489 -2.98 -9.15 6.61
C SER A 489 -1.50 -9.20 6.27
N PHE A 490 -1.11 -10.16 5.44
CA PHE A 490 0.16 -10.17 4.74
C PHE A 490 -0.11 -10.61 3.32
N GLU A 491 0.43 -9.90 2.34
CA GLU A 491 0.30 -10.22 0.93
C GLU A 491 1.65 -10.07 0.24
N THR A 492 1.98 -10.97 -0.69
CA THR A 492 3.23 -10.92 -1.45
C THR A 492 3.05 -11.55 -2.82
N ASN A 493 3.79 -11.03 -3.80
CA ASN A 493 3.95 -11.68 -5.10
C ASN A 493 5.36 -12.23 -5.35
N VAL A 494 6.17 -12.38 -4.28
CA VAL A 494 7.46 -13.04 -4.36
C VAL A 494 7.23 -14.55 -4.55
N PRO A 495 7.72 -15.17 -5.65
CA PRO A 495 7.46 -16.57 -5.94
C PRO A 495 8.01 -17.53 -4.89
N GLY A 496 7.26 -18.59 -4.61
CA GLY A 496 7.68 -19.69 -3.77
C GLY A 496 8.93 -20.39 -4.30
N GLY A 497 9.96 -20.52 -3.45
CA GLY A 497 11.25 -21.12 -3.80
C GLY A 497 12.29 -20.12 -4.31
N GLN A 498 11.93 -18.83 -4.49
CA GLN A 498 12.91 -17.79 -4.80
C GLN A 498 14.00 -17.75 -3.70
N ASN A 499 15.26 -17.74 -4.12
CA ASN A 499 16.43 -17.81 -3.24
C ASN A 499 16.38 -18.96 -2.22
N GLY A 500 15.71 -20.06 -2.59
CA GLY A 500 15.56 -21.27 -1.78
C GLY A 500 14.61 -21.13 -0.59
N ARG A 501 13.77 -20.09 -0.53
CA ARG A 501 12.77 -19.89 0.53
C ARG A 501 11.40 -20.35 0.04
N GLU A 502 10.85 -21.37 0.68
CA GLU A 502 9.57 -21.97 0.29
C GLU A 502 8.37 -21.15 0.82
N THR A 503 7.23 -21.21 0.13
CA THR A 503 5.98 -20.53 0.54
C THR A 503 5.57 -20.90 1.97
N SER A 504 5.78 -22.16 2.39
CA SER A 504 5.48 -22.59 3.76
C SER A 504 6.37 -21.91 4.81
N GLU A 505 7.62 -21.58 4.49
CA GLU A 505 8.55 -20.89 5.40
C GLU A 505 8.20 -19.41 5.53
N ILE A 506 7.65 -18.80 4.47
CA ILE A 506 7.10 -17.44 4.51
C ILE A 506 5.87 -17.43 5.42
N ILE A 507 4.93 -18.37 5.22
CA ILE A 507 3.72 -18.48 6.06
C ILE A 507 4.09 -18.70 7.53
N ASP A 508 4.99 -19.64 7.81
CA ASP A 508 5.41 -19.92 9.18
C ASP A 508 6.02 -18.68 9.84
N HIS A 509 6.95 -18.00 9.16
CA HIS A 509 7.55 -16.78 9.68
C HIS A 509 6.49 -15.70 9.98
N VAL A 510 5.63 -15.37 9.01
CA VAL A 510 4.59 -14.34 9.18
C VAL A 510 3.65 -14.68 10.33
N VAL A 511 3.20 -15.94 10.40
CA VAL A 511 2.30 -16.38 11.46
C VAL A 511 2.97 -16.34 12.84
N GLN A 512 4.30 -16.51 12.95
CA GLN A 512 5.02 -16.34 14.21
C GLN A 512 5.14 -14.88 14.68
N ILE A 513 5.10 -13.90 13.76
CA ILE A 513 5.09 -12.47 14.10
C ILE A 513 3.83 -12.14 14.91
N PHE A 514 2.66 -12.68 14.49
CA PHE A 514 1.36 -12.30 15.03
C PHE A 514 0.73 -13.33 15.98
N LYS A 515 1.12 -14.61 15.86
CA LYS A 515 0.58 -15.77 16.57
C LYS A 515 -0.96 -15.80 16.65
N PRO A 516 -1.66 -15.65 15.51
CA PRO A 516 -3.12 -15.61 15.49
C PRO A 516 -3.77 -16.87 16.09
N GLY A 517 -4.98 -16.75 16.62
CA GLY A 517 -5.79 -17.93 16.96
C GLY A 517 -6.22 -18.69 15.70
N ARG A 518 -6.50 -17.96 14.61
CA ARG A 518 -6.98 -18.52 13.34
C ARG A 518 -6.45 -17.70 12.16
N PHE A 519 -6.19 -18.35 11.03
CA PHE A 519 -5.83 -17.65 9.80
C PHE A 519 -6.25 -18.41 8.55
N SER A 520 -6.46 -17.68 7.46
CA SER A 520 -6.65 -18.25 6.12
C SER A 520 -5.50 -17.86 5.20
N VAL A 521 -5.22 -18.74 4.24
CA VAL A 521 -4.23 -18.52 3.17
C VAL A 521 -4.93 -18.64 1.83
N THR A 522 -4.78 -17.65 0.96
CA THR A 522 -5.08 -17.72 -0.47
C THR A 522 -3.77 -17.74 -1.24
N LEU A 523 -3.62 -18.70 -2.14
CA LEU A 523 -2.48 -18.77 -3.05
C LEU A 523 -3.02 -18.85 -4.47
N PHE A 524 -2.77 -17.82 -5.27
CA PHE A 524 -3.03 -17.79 -6.70
C PHE A 524 -1.74 -18.10 -7.45
N GLU A 525 -1.75 -19.16 -8.27
CA GLU A 525 -0.62 -19.53 -9.11
C GLU A 525 -1.07 -19.53 -10.58
N ALA A 526 -0.40 -18.76 -11.44
CA ALA A 526 -0.62 -18.84 -12.87
C ALA A 526 -0.19 -20.21 -13.41
N LYS A 527 -1.00 -20.81 -14.28
CA LYS A 527 -0.69 -22.08 -14.92
C LYS A 527 0.40 -21.88 -15.97
N SER A 528 1.54 -22.56 -15.80
CA SER A 528 2.59 -22.60 -16.82
C SER A 528 2.11 -23.31 -18.08
N VAL A 529 2.48 -22.79 -19.26
CA VAL A 529 2.08 -23.33 -20.58
C VAL A 529 2.92 -24.54 -21.00
N HIS A 530 3.79 -25.10 -20.14
CA HIS A 530 4.68 -26.19 -20.52
C HIS A 530 4.03 -27.60 -20.47
N THR A 531 4.46 -28.40 -21.44
CA THR A 531 3.96 -29.70 -21.93
C THR A 531 3.76 -30.79 -20.88
N TYR A 532 2.75 -31.63 -21.11
CA TYR A 532 2.23 -32.79 -20.36
C TYR A 532 3.22 -33.85 -19.80
N ASP A 533 4.54 -33.64 -19.83
CA ASP A 533 5.55 -34.67 -19.54
C ASP A 533 6.40 -34.45 -18.27
N GLU A 534 6.14 -33.40 -17.47
CA GLU A 534 6.78 -33.26 -16.15
C GLU A 534 5.76 -33.47 -15.01
N VAL A 535 6.15 -34.30 -14.04
CA VAL A 535 5.38 -34.55 -12.81
C VAL A 535 4.96 -33.21 -12.22
N PRO A 536 3.68 -32.98 -11.87
CA PRO A 536 3.24 -31.67 -11.38
C PRO A 536 4.06 -31.27 -10.15
N ALA A 537 4.87 -30.21 -10.28
CA ALA A 537 5.69 -29.66 -9.19
C ALA A 537 4.85 -29.32 -7.94
N GLY A 538 3.53 -29.15 -8.12
CA GLY A 538 2.55 -28.90 -7.05
C GLY A 538 2.38 -30.02 -6.02
N VAL A 539 2.69 -31.29 -6.32
CA VAL A 539 2.47 -32.40 -5.37
C VAL A 539 3.45 -32.35 -4.18
N GLY A 540 4.68 -31.86 -4.41
CA GLY A 540 5.69 -31.66 -3.36
C GLY A 540 5.46 -30.38 -2.56
N ARG A 541 5.17 -29.27 -3.24
CA ARG A 541 4.87 -27.96 -2.63
C ARG A 541 3.64 -28.01 -1.73
N SER A 542 2.58 -28.70 -2.18
CA SER A 542 1.33 -28.81 -1.41
C SER A 542 1.45 -29.65 -0.13
N LYS A 543 2.43 -30.55 0.00
CA LYS A 543 2.62 -31.41 1.21
C LYS A 543 3.21 -30.65 2.40
N ARG A 544 4.05 -29.63 2.18
CA ARG A 544 4.68 -28.87 3.27
C ARG A 544 3.73 -27.84 3.88
N MET A 545 2.86 -27.25 3.08
CA MET A 545 1.79 -26.37 3.57
C MET A 545 0.69 -27.11 4.36
N GLU A 546 0.73 -28.45 4.43
CA GLU A 546 -0.27 -29.21 5.21
C GLU A 546 -0.07 -29.07 6.72
N LYS A 547 1.13 -28.71 7.17
CA LYS A 547 1.48 -28.56 8.58
C LYS A 547 2.28 -27.28 8.77
N ILE A 548 1.61 -26.25 9.29
CA ILE A 548 2.25 -25.03 9.79
C ILE A 548 2.49 -25.24 11.29
N GLN A 549 3.65 -24.85 11.82
CA GLN A 549 4.04 -25.21 13.17
C GLN A 549 3.11 -24.59 14.22
N GLY A 550 2.48 -25.42 15.06
CA GLY A 550 1.53 -24.99 16.08
C GLY A 550 0.11 -24.74 15.57
N TYR A 551 -0.18 -25.08 14.31
CA TYR A 551 -1.50 -24.89 13.69
C TYR A 551 -1.99 -26.14 12.99
N ARG A 552 -3.27 -26.42 13.17
CA ARG A 552 -4.00 -27.47 12.46
C ARG A 552 -4.73 -26.86 11.27
N ARG A 553 -4.49 -27.41 10.09
CA ARG A 553 -5.30 -27.12 8.89
C ARG A 553 -6.69 -27.72 9.05
N ILE A 554 -7.72 -26.89 8.95
CA ILE A 554 -9.12 -27.26 9.06
C ILE A 554 -9.72 -27.50 7.67
N ASP A 555 -9.52 -26.57 6.73
CA ASP A 555 -10.06 -26.66 5.38
C ASP A 555 -8.96 -26.48 4.32
N ARG A 556 -9.15 -27.13 3.17
CA ARG A 556 -8.38 -26.93 1.94
C ARG A 556 -9.34 -27.00 0.76
N ILE A 557 -9.42 -25.93 0.00
CA ILE A 557 -10.26 -25.84 -1.19
C ILE A 557 -9.35 -25.45 -2.36
N VAL A 558 -9.50 -26.15 -3.47
CA VAL A 558 -8.80 -25.85 -4.72
C VAL A 558 -9.84 -25.44 -5.75
N HIS A 559 -9.66 -24.27 -6.33
CA HIS A 559 -10.41 -23.80 -7.48
C HIS A 559 -9.51 -23.78 -8.70
N ASP A 560 -9.91 -24.53 -9.72
CA ASP A 560 -9.19 -24.63 -10.98
C ASP A 560 -9.83 -23.67 -11.99
N PHE A 561 -9.15 -22.56 -12.28
CA PHE A 561 -9.53 -21.61 -13.33
C PHE A 561 -8.77 -21.95 -14.62
N ASP A 562 -9.15 -21.38 -15.77
CA ASP A 562 -8.52 -21.73 -17.04
C ASP A 562 -7.01 -21.46 -17.05
N ASP A 563 -6.58 -20.35 -16.43
CA ASP A 563 -5.22 -19.85 -16.43
C ASP A 563 -4.59 -19.70 -15.03
N TYR A 564 -5.35 -19.97 -13.95
CA TYR A 564 -4.87 -19.93 -12.57
C TYR A 564 -5.35 -21.14 -11.77
N GLU A 565 -4.55 -21.58 -10.80
CA GLU A 565 -5.01 -22.41 -9.70
C GLU A 565 -5.10 -21.53 -8.44
N LEU A 566 -6.26 -21.53 -7.77
CA LEU A 566 -6.43 -20.92 -6.45
C LEU A 566 -6.48 -22.01 -5.40
N VAL A 567 -5.59 -21.96 -4.43
CA VAL A 567 -5.65 -22.81 -3.24
C VAL A 567 -5.96 -21.98 -2.00
N PHE A 568 -7.15 -22.18 -1.47
CA PHE A 568 -7.57 -21.65 -0.17
C PHE A 568 -7.32 -22.66 0.93
N ARG A 569 -6.75 -22.22 2.05
CA ARG A 569 -6.55 -23.03 3.25
C ARG A 569 -6.98 -22.25 4.49
N TYR A 570 -7.53 -22.95 5.47
CA TYR A 570 -7.91 -22.36 6.76
C TYR A 570 -7.26 -23.14 7.90
N TYR A 571 -6.75 -22.44 8.90
CA TYR A 571 -5.97 -22.98 10.01
C TYR A 571 -6.46 -22.43 11.34
N GLU A 572 -6.36 -23.26 12.38
CA GLU A 572 -6.59 -22.91 13.78
C GLU A 572 -5.36 -23.30 14.59
N ARG A 573 -5.00 -22.49 15.58
CA ARG A 573 -3.90 -22.80 16.51
C ARG A 573 -4.26 -24.04 17.33
N GLU A 574 -3.29 -24.94 17.54
CA GLU A 574 -3.58 -26.26 18.16
C GLU A 574 -4.09 -26.16 19.61
N ASP A 575 -3.63 -25.16 20.34
CA ASP A 575 -4.01 -24.84 21.71
C ASP A 575 -5.21 -23.88 21.79
N TRP A 576 -5.82 -23.53 20.64
CA TRP A 576 -6.93 -22.59 20.59
C TRP A 576 -8.21 -23.25 21.11
N VAL A 577 -8.55 -22.93 22.36
CA VAL A 577 -9.84 -23.24 22.95
C VAL A 577 -10.79 -22.12 22.50
N GLY A 578 -11.37 -22.26 21.30
CA GLY A 578 -12.24 -21.26 20.71
C GLY A 578 -13.18 -20.62 21.74
N GLY A 579 -13.12 -19.29 21.87
CA GLY A 579 -13.98 -18.57 22.79
C GLY A 579 -15.42 -19.03 22.60
N GLY A 580 -16.04 -19.57 23.65
CA GLY A 580 -17.26 -20.40 23.58
C GLY A 580 -18.56 -19.70 23.15
N GLY A 581 -18.52 -18.70 22.28
CA GLY A 581 -19.67 -18.02 21.69
C GLY A 581 -19.43 -17.63 20.22
N PRO A 582 -20.50 -17.37 19.44
CA PRO A 582 -20.39 -16.81 18.10
C PRO A 582 -19.70 -15.44 18.13
N ARG A 583 -18.88 -15.15 17.12
CA ARG A 583 -18.14 -13.89 17.02
C ARG A 583 -18.99 -12.75 16.47
N VAL A 584 -18.48 -11.54 16.68
CA VAL A 584 -18.87 -10.38 15.90
C VAL A 584 -18.65 -10.68 14.40
N GLY A 585 -19.74 -10.66 13.63
CA GLY A 585 -19.74 -11.01 12.21
C GLY A 585 -20.01 -12.49 11.89
N GLU A 586 -20.06 -13.36 12.90
CA GLU A 586 -20.46 -14.78 12.79
C GLU A 586 -21.84 -15.07 13.44
N ASP A 587 -22.50 -14.06 14.00
CA ASP A 587 -23.88 -14.16 14.49
C ASP A 587 -24.85 -14.42 13.31
N ILE A 588 -25.59 -15.54 13.40
CA ILE A 588 -26.55 -16.03 12.37
C ILE A 588 -27.77 -15.10 12.24
#